data_AF-A4BP76-F1
#
_entry.id   AF-A4BP76-F1
#
_cell.length_a   1.000
_cell.length_b   1.000
_cell.length_c   1.000
_cell.angle_alpha   90.00
_cell.angle_beta   90.00
_cell.angle_gamma   90.00
#
_symmetry.space_group_name_H-M   'P 1'
#
loop_
_entity.id
_entity.type
_entity.pdbx_description
1 polymer ?
#
loop_
_entity_poly.entity_id
_entity_poly.type
_entity_poly.pdbx_seq_one_letter_code
_entity_poly.pdbx_strand_id
1 'polypeptide(L)'
;MSWNTVQGDWQRHVGQVRILWSRLTEGELQEINGRREKLIDKIHERYQVPKDLADEQVRIFENRFDEPNPKIEREKRGEEIVPGPGKALGSDAGT
;
A
#
# COMPACT_ATOMS: atom_id res chain seq x y z
N MET A 1 4.71 -1.71 -12.19
CA MET A 1 5.00 -0.80 -11.06
C MET A 1 6.35 -1.15 -10.43
N SER A 2 7.13 -0.18 -9.94
CA SER A 2 8.33 -0.49 -9.14
C SER A 2 7.97 -0.73 -7.67
N TRP A 3 8.70 -1.60 -6.97
CA TRP A 3 8.47 -1.82 -5.54
C TRP A 3 8.53 -0.53 -4.71
N ASN A 4 9.30 0.47 -5.14
CA ASN A 4 9.35 1.78 -4.49
C ASN A 4 7.97 2.44 -4.37
N THR A 5 7.11 2.25 -5.37
CA THR A 5 5.74 2.80 -5.35
C THR A 5 4.87 2.01 -4.35
N VAL A 6 5.06 0.69 -4.23
CA VAL A 6 4.33 -0.15 -3.28
C VAL A 6 4.73 0.22 -1.86
N GLN A 7 6.03 0.42 -1.64
CA GLN A 7 6.58 0.85 -0.36
C GLN A 7 6.07 2.24 0.04
N GLY A 8 6.02 3.19 -0.90
CA GLY A 8 5.54 4.56 -0.65
C GLY A 8 4.05 4.66 -0.31
N ASP A 9 3.24 3.69 -0.76
CA ASP A 9 1.79 3.67 -0.53
C ASP A 9 1.31 2.32 0.02
N TRP A 10 2.08 1.76 0.95
CA TRP A 10 1.87 0.40 1.48
C TRP A 10 0.44 0.18 2.01
N GLN A 11 -0.11 1.19 2.69
CA GLN A 11 -1.45 1.12 3.28
C GLN A 11 -2.56 0.89 2.24
N ARG A 12 -2.40 1.36 1.00
CA ARG A 12 -3.37 1.07 -0.07
C ARG A 12 -3.21 -0.32 -0.66
N HIS A 13 -1.97 -0.83 -0.70
CA HIS A 13 -1.65 -2.13 -1.29
C HIS A 13 -1.86 -3.29 -0.32
N VAL A 14 -1.88 -3.03 1.00
CA VAL A 14 -1.99 -4.05 2.05
C VAL A 14 -3.21 -4.95 1.87
N GLY A 15 -4.34 -4.41 1.40
CA GLY A 15 -5.56 -5.18 1.14
C GLY A 15 -5.36 -6.21 0.02
N GLN A 16 -4.70 -5.81 -1.08
CA GLN A 16 -4.40 -6.71 -2.20
C GLN A 16 -3.37 -7.77 -1.80
N VAL A 17 -2.33 -7.38 -1.06
CA VAL A 17 -1.33 -8.28 -0.48
C VAL A 17 -2.01 -9.32 0.42
N ARG A 18 -2.96 -8.91 1.27
CA ARG A 18 -3.72 -9.83 2.13
C ARG A 18 -4.59 -10.81 1.34
N ILE A 19 -5.14 -10.40 0.20
CA ILE A 19 -5.94 -11.30 -0.66
C ILE A 19 -5.04 -12.37 -1.29
N LEU A 20 -3.87 -11.97 -1.81
CA LEU A 20 -2.93 -12.91 -2.45
C LEU A 20 -2.28 -13.84 -1.45
N TRP A 21 -1.89 -13.30 -0.29
CA TRP A 21 -1.23 -14.04 0.77
C TRP A 21 -2.11 -14.07 2.03
N SER A 22 -3.28 -14.71 1.92
CA SER A 22 -4.29 -14.82 2.98
C SER A 22 -3.85 -15.48 4.30
N ARG A 23 -2.70 -16.17 4.31
CA ARG A 23 -2.09 -16.73 5.53
C ARG A 23 -1.26 -15.71 6.30
N LEU A 24 -0.94 -14.55 5.70
CA LEU A 24 -0.33 -13.43 6.39
C LEU A 24 -1.39 -12.70 7.21
N THR A 25 -1.13 -12.54 8.49
CA THR A 25 -2.01 -11.80 9.41
C THR A 25 -1.85 -10.29 9.26
N GLU A 26 -2.85 -9.53 9.70
CA GLU A 26 -2.79 -8.06 9.70
C GLU A 26 -1.54 -7.54 10.44
N GLY A 27 -1.20 -8.13 11.59
CA GLY A 27 0.00 -7.76 12.34
C GLY A 27 1.29 -8.00 11.57
N GLU A 28 1.38 -9.08 10.78
CA GLU A 28 2.56 -9.33 9.95
C GLU A 28 2.65 -8.38 8.76
N LEU A 29 1.52 -8.02 8.16
CA LEU A 29 1.46 -7.02 7.10
C LEU A 29 1.88 -5.64 7.60
N GLN A 30 1.55 -5.29 8.84
CA GLN A 30 2.07 -4.12 9.52
C GLN A 30 3.58 -4.25 9.78
N GLU A 31 4.04 -5.42 10.20
CA GLU A 31 5.47 -5.70 10.44
C GLU A 31 6.32 -5.59 9.17
N ILE A 32 5.76 -6.02 8.03
CA ILE A 32 6.36 -5.92 6.69
C ILE A 32 6.58 -4.45 6.32
N ASN A 33 5.58 -3.60 6.55
CA ASN A 33 5.63 -2.15 6.31
C ASN A 33 6.21 -1.77 4.94
N GLY A 34 5.73 -2.44 3.88
CA GLY A 34 6.19 -2.18 2.51
C GLY A 34 7.62 -2.63 2.19
N ARG A 35 8.31 -3.36 3.08
CA ARG A 35 9.64 -3.91 2.79
C ARG A 35 9.55 -5.20 1.99
N ARG A 36 10.08 -5.18 0.77
CA ARG A 36 10.04 -6.31 -0.18
C ARG A 36 10.58 -7.60 0.39
N GLU A 37 11.81 -7.51 0.91
CA GLU A 37 12.54 -8.66 1.46
C GLU A 37 11.77 -9.28 2.63
N LYS A 38 11.18 -8.44 3.49
CA LYS A 38 10.38 -8.92 4.62
C LYS A 38 9.09 -9.61 4.18
N LEU A 39 8.46 -9.14 3.11
CA LEU A 39 7.32 -9.85 2.51
C LEU A 39 7.75 -11.22 1.99
N ILE A 40 8.89 -11.30 1.29
CA ILE A 40 9.45 -12.57 0.77
C ILE A 40 9.73 -13.54 1.91
N ASP A 41 10.36 -13.08 3.00
CA ASP A 41 10.65 -13.89 4.18
C ASP A 41 9.37 -14.44 4.83
N LYS A 42 8.35 -13.59 5.00
CA LYS A 42 7.06 -14.03 5.55
C LYS A 42 6.33 -15.01 4.64
N ILE A 43 6.40 -14.83 3.31
CA ILE A 43 5.83 -15.80 2.36
C ILE A 43 6.56 -17.14 2.47
N HIS A 44 7.89 -17.12 2.49
CA HIS A 44 8.71 -18.32 2.69
C HIS A 44 8.31 -19.07 3.96
N GLU A 45 8.21 -18.38 5.11
CA GLU A 45 7.86 -18.96 6.40
C GLU A 45 6.43 -19.51 6.44
N ARG A 46 5.45 -18.71 5.97
CA ARG A 46 4.01 -19.02 6.13
C ARG A 46 3.50 -20.03 5.11
N TYR A 47 4.09 -20.04 3.93
CA TYR A 47 3.69 -20.95 2.84
C TYR A 47 4.67 -22.10 2.64
N GLN A 48 5.82 -22.10 3.34
CA GLN A 48 6.85 -23.14 3.25
C GLN A 48 7.34 -23.36 1.82
N VAL A 49 7.48 -22.26 1.07
CA VAL A 49 7.97 -22.25 -0.31
C VAL A 49 9.41 -21.76 -0.36
N PRO A 50 10.25 -22.19 -1.32
CA PRO A 50 11.60 -21.64 -1.47
C PRO A 50 11.60 -20.11 -1.61
N LYS A 51 12.63 -19.43 -1.08
CA LYS A 51 12.74 -17.96 -1.18
C LYS A 51 12.68 -17.48 -2.64
N ASP A 52 13.28 -18.21 -3.57
CA ASP A 52 13.24 -17.87 -5.00
C ASP A 52 11.81 -17.87 -5.56
N LEU A 53 10.97 -18.82 -5.10
CA LEU A 53 9.57 -18.89 -5.51
C LEU A 53 8.73 -17.78 -4.84
N ALA A 54 9.02 -17.46 -3.57
CA ALA A 54 8.40 -16.32 -2.89
C ALA A 54 8.74 -14.99 -3.58
N ASP A 55 10.00 -14.81 -3.95
CA ASP A 55 10.51 -13.66 -4.69
C ASP A 55 9.85 -13.53 -6.08
N GLU A 56 9.67 -14.65 -6.78
CA GLU A 56 8.93 -14.70 -8.05
C GLU A 56 7.46 -14.27 -7.89
N GLN A 57 6.78 -14.74 -6.84
CA GLN A 57 5.40 -14.30 -6.55
C GLN A 57 5.31 -12.79 -6.31
N VAL A 58 6.30 -12.23 -5.59
CA VAL A 58 6.37 -10.78 -5.34
C VAL A 58 6.65 -10.01 -6.64
N ARG A 59 7.53 -10.51 -7.52
CA ARG A 59 7.72 -9.93 -8.88
C ARG A 59 6.43 -9.95 -9.71
N ILE A 60 5.68 -11.05 -9.67
CA ILE A 60 4.40 -11.16 -10.38
C ILE A 60 3.40 -10.13 -9.84
N PHE A 61 3.35 -9.92 -8.51
CA PHE A 61 2.53 -8.88 -7.90
C PHE A 61 2.91 -7.48 -8.40
N GLU A 62 4.21 -7.14 -8.43
CA GLU A 62 4.71 -5.85 -8.94
C GLU A 62 4.27 -5.57 -10.39
N ASN A 63 4.22 -6.61 -11.21
CA ASN A 63 3.82 -6.53 -12.61
C ASN A 63 2.30 -6.47 -12.79
N ARG A 64 1.52 -7.10 -11.90
CA ARG A 64 0.06 -7.21 -12.02
C ARG A 64 -0.69 -5.95 -11.57
N PHE A 65 -0.17 -5.21 -10.59
CA PHE A 65 -0.87 -4.08 -9.98
C PHE A 65 -0.32 -2.71 -10.40
N ASP A 66 -0.12 -2.53 -11.71
CA ASP A 66 0.31 -1.24 -12.29
C ASP A 66 -0.81 -0.18 -12.29
N GLU A 67 -1.45 0.03 -11.14
CA GLU A 67 -2.40 1.12 -10.97
C GLU A 67 -1.66 2.44 -10.72
N PRO A 68 -1.85 3.47 -11.57
CA PRO A 68 -1.19 4.77 -11.38
C PRO A 68 -1.69 5.44 -10.10
N ASN A 69 -0.78 5.84 -9.21
CA ASN A 69 -1.13 6.58 -7.99
C ASN A 69 -1.53 8.03 -8.33
N PRO A 70 -2.83 8.41 -8.23
CA PRO A 70 -3.26 9.73 -8.63
C PRO A 70 -2.75 10.85 -7.69
N LYS A 71 -2.30 10.53 -6.47
CA LYS A 71 -1.75 11.53 -5.54
C LYS A 71 -0.34 11.96 -5.93
N ILE A 72 0.53 11.01 -6.28
CA ILE A 72 1.90 11.29 -6.75
C ILE A 72 1.84 12.13 -8.05
N GLU A 73 0.93 11.79 -8.95
CA GLU A 73 0.74 12.55 -10.19
C GLU A 73 0.22 13.98 -9.95
N ARG A 74 -0.64 14.20 -8.95
CA ARG A 74 -1.12 15.54 -8.56
C ARG A 74 -0.02 16.39 -7.92
N GLU A 75 0.80 15.77 -7.07
CA GLU A 75 1.95 16.43 -6.41
C GLU A 75 3.05 16.79 -7.41
N LYS A 76 3.35 15.90 -8.37
CA LYS A 76 4.26 16.20 -9.49
C LYS A 76 3.76 17.31 -10.41
N ARG A 77 2.44 17.49 -10.54
CA ARG A 77 1.83 18.59 -11.32
C ARG A 77 1.79 19.92 -10.57
N GLY A 78 2.21 19.98 -9.32
CA GLY A 78 2.16 21.20 -8.52
C GLY A 78 0.73 21.68 -8.25
N GLU A 79 -0.27 20.80 -8.32
CA GLU A 79 -1.66 21.13 -8.03
C GLU A 79 -1.82 21.25 -6.50
N GLU A 80 -1.81 22.49 -6.00
CA GLU A 80 -2.11 22.81 -4.61
C GLU A 80 -3.46 22.18 -4.22
N ILE A 81 -3.46 21.39 -3.15
CA ILE A 81 -4.68 20.83 -2.58
C ILE A 81 -5.44 22.00 -1.96
N VAL A 82 -6.28 22.67 -2.73
CA VAL A 82 -7.30 23.56 -2.20
C VAL A 82 -8.13 22.73 -1.22
N PRO A 83 -8.13 23.04 0.10
CA PRO A 83 -9.00 22.35 1.02
C PRO A 83 -10.43 22.57 0.51
N GLY A 84 -11.08 21.47 0.10
CA GLY A 84 -12.51 21.49 -0.22
C GLY A 84 -13.24 22.14 0.94
N PRO A 85 -14.31 22.91 0.69
CA PRO A 85 -14.86 23.85 1.64
C PRO A 85 -15.07 23.12 2.96
N GLY A 86 -14.20 23.44 3.93
CA GLY A 86 -14.39 23.02 5.29
C GLY A 86 -15.80 23.46 5.64
N LYS A 87 -16.59 22.54 6.21
CA LYS A 87 -17.81 22.94 6.90
C LYS A 87 -17.41 23.93 7.98
N ALA A 88 -17.40 25.21 7.64
CA ALA A 88 -17.68 26.28 8.55
C ALA A 88 -19.17 26.16 8.89
N LEU A 89 -19.51 25.21 9.78
CA LEU A 89 -20.63 25.48 10.67
C LEU A 89 -20.04 26.34 11.78
N GLY A 90 -19.92 27.63 11.45
CA GLY A 90 -19.86 28.68 12.43
C GLY A 90 -21.11 28.58 13.30
N SER A 91 -20.85 28.50 14.58
CA SER A 91 -21.79 28.81 15.64
C SER A 91 -22.27 30.26 15.46
N ASP A 92 -23.58 30.48 15.54
CA ASP A 92 -24.18 31.74 16.02
C ASP A 92 -25.55 31.36 16.61
N ALA A 93 -25.67 31.49 17.94
CA ALA A 93 -26.39 32.56 18.64
C ALA A 93 -27.88 32.18 18.80
N GLY A 94 -28.40 31.96 20.00
CA GLY A 94 -28.37 32.91 21.09
C GLY A 94 -29.56 33.87 20.96
N THR A 95 -30.77 33.38 21.23
CA THR A 95 -31.88 34.04 21.94
C THR A 95 -32.94 32.97 22.23
#